data_AF-A0A091GXX9-F1
#
_entry.id   AF-A0A091GXX9-F1
#
_cell.length_a   1.000
_cell.length_b   1.000
_cell.length_c   1.000
_cell.angle_alpha   90.00
_cell.angle_beta   90.00
_cell.angle_gamma   90.00
#
_symmetry.space_group_name_H-M   'P 1'
#
loop_
_entity.id
_entity.type
_entity.pdbx_description
1 polymer ?
#
loop_
_entity_poly.entity_id
_entity_poly.type
_entity_poly.pdbx_seq_one_letter_code
_entity_poly.pdbx_strand_id
1 'polypeptide(L)'
;EVPTMKMLLNVIALLSAAFLGNAAPPTCYSRLLSLSKEITEYFKELQTSKAEDSCVEMLPRLYLDIHNYCVLAKLREFVAYPRCERVPEVSELKEKARSLYTIMISYCRRDLVFLTDDCNALENPIPPPIEPS
;
A
#
# COMPACT_ATOMS: atom_id res chain seq x y z
N GLU A 1 -19.59 -48.99 -11.79
CA GLU A 1 -18.73 -47.89 -12.30
C GLU A 1 -19.35 -46.48 -12.18
N VAL A 2 -20.41 -46.28 -11.39
CA VAL A 2 -21.06 -44.95 -11.20
C VAL A 2 -20.50 -44.08 -10.04
N PRO A 3 -19.89 -44.61 -8.95
CA PRO A 3 -19.56 -43.77 -7.78
C PRO A 3 -18.31 -42.90 -8.00
N THR A 4 -17.36 -43.35 -8.81
CA THR A 4 -16.12 -42.63 -9.11
C THR A 4 -16.36 -41.37 -9.94
N MET A 5 -17.30 -41.42 -10.89
CA MET A 5 -17.61 -40.29 -11.77
C MET A 5 -18.32 -39.13 -11.01
N LYS A 6 -19.20 -39.46 -10.05
CA LYS A 6 -19.82 -38.45 -9.16
C LYS A 6 -18.83 -37.82 -8.20
N MET A 7 -17.90 -38.60 -7.65
CA MET A 7 -16.84 -38.07 -6.78
C MET A 7 -15.91 -37.12 -7.55
N LEU A 8 -15.51 -37.48 -8.77
CA LEU A 8 -14.70 -36.62 -9.63
C LEU A 8 -15.42 -35.29 -9.96
N LEU A 9 -16.71 -35.34 -10.31
CA LEU A 9 -17.51 -34.14 -10.57
C LEU A 9 -17.60 -33.22 -9.33
N ASN A 10 -17.78 -33.78 -8.14
CA ASN A 10 -17.82 -33.01 -6.90
C ASN A 10 -16.46 -32.37 -6.58
N VAL A 11 -15.36 -33.09 -6.78
CA VAL A 11 -14.01 -32.55 -6.58
C VAL A 11 -13.72 -31.42 -7.57
N ILE A 12 -14.10 -31.58 -8.84
CA ILE A 12 -13.95 -30.54 -9.86
C ILE A 12 -14.80 -29.31 -9.51
N ALA A 13 -16.03 -29.51 -9.05
CA ALA A 13 -16.91 -28.41 -8.63
C ALA A 13 -16.33 -27.63 -7.43
N LEU A 14 -15.81 -28.33 -6.42
CA LEU A 14 -15.18 -27.73 -5.24
C LEU A 14 -13.92 -26.94 -5.62
N LEU A 15 -13.07 -27.49 -6.49
CA LEU A 15 -11.88 -26.81 -6.98
C LEU A 15 -12.25 -25.57 -7.80
N SER A 16 -13.26 -25.66 -8.66
CA SER A 16 -13.72 -24.53 -9.49
C SER A 16 -14.26 -23.39 -8.64
N ALA A 17 -15.03 -23.70 -7.59
CA ALA A 17 -15.54 -22.71 -6.65
C ALA A 17 -14.41 -22.02 -5.85
N ALA A 18 -13.39 -22.79 -5.43
CA ALA A 18 -12.22 -22.24 -4.74
C ALA A 18 -11.37 -21.32 -5.66
N PHE A 19 -11.28 -21.63 -6.95
CA PHE A 19 -10.58 -20.79 -7.93
C PHE A 19 -11.31 -19.45 -8.18
N LEU A 20 -12.64 -19.44 -8.18
CA LEU A 20 -13.42 -18.21 -8.38
C LEU A 20 -13.30 -17.21 -7.22
N GLY A 21 -13.15 -17.70 -5.98
CA GLY A 21 -12.96 -16.82 -4.80
C GLY A 21 -11.68 -15.99 -4.84
N ASN A 22 -10.62 -16.50 -5.50
CA ASN A 22 -9.34 -15.82 -5.66
C ASN A 22 -9.23 -14.99 -6.96
N ALA A 23 -10.25 -15.04 -7.82
CA ALA A 23 -10.25 -14.40 -9.13
C ALA A 23 -10.87 -13.00 -9.14
N ALA A 24 -11.43 -12.54 -8.02
CA ALA A 24 -11.95 -11.18 -7.93
C ALA A 24 -10.78 -10.18 -7.98
N PRO A 25 -10.72 -9.27 -8.98
CA PRO A 25 -9.70 -8.25 -9.00
C PRO A 25 -9.80 -7.38 -7.74
N PRO A 26 -8.69 -6.86 -7.20
CA PRO A 26 -8.73 -6.02 -6.03
C PRO A 26 -9.63 -4.81 -6.29
N THR A 27 -10.47 -4.46 -5.31
CA THR A 27 -11.25 -3.23 -5.35
C THR A 27 -10.31 -2.03 -5.26
N CYS A 28 -10.81 -0.85 -5.62
CA CYS A 28 -10.04 0.39 -5.45
C CYS A 28 -9.53 0.55 -4.01
N TYR A 29 -10.39 0.31 -3.02
CA TYR A 29 -10.01 0.36 -1.62
C TYR A 29 -8.91 -0.64 -1.26
N SER A 30 -9.07 -1.93 -1.59
CA SER A 30 -8.08 -2.95 -1.20
C SER A 30 -6.74 -2.74 -1.91
N ARG A 31 -6.76 -2.25 -3.17
CA ARG A 31 -5.55 -1.88 -3.91
C ARG A 31 -4.83 -0.71 -3.26
N LEU A 32 -5.54 0.36 -2.91
CA LEU A 32 -4.99 1.53 -2.23
C LEU A 32 -4.38 1.16 -0.87
N LEU A 33 -5.13 0.41 -0.07
CA LEU A 33 -4.69 -0.02 1.26
C LEU A 33 -3.43 -0.90 1.18
N SER A 34 -3.42 -1.88 0.27
CA SER A 34 -2.27 -2.76 0.09
C SER A 34 -1.02 -1.99 -0.33
N LEU A 35 -1.14 -1.10 -1.32
CA LEU A 35 0.01 -0.34 -1.82
C LEU A 35 0.50 0.68 -0.78
N SER A 36 -0.41 1.31 -0.02
CA SER A 36 -0.05 2.20 1.09
C SER A 36 0.74 1.49 2.20
N LYS A 37 0.34 0.26 2.54
CA LYS A 37 1.08 -0.59 3.49
C LYS A 37 2.45 -0.97 2.96
N GLU A 38 2.52 -1.44 1.72
CA GLU A 38 3.79 -1.78 1.05
C GLU A 38 4.78 -0.61 1.07
N ILE A 39 4.32 0.61 0.75
CA ILE A 39 5.16 1.82 0.79
C ILE A 39 5.64 2.14 2.21
N THR A 40 4.74 2.03 3.20
CA THR A 40 5.07 2.32 4.61
C THR A 40 6.09 1.32 5.16
N GLU A 41 5.92 0.03 4.85
CA GLU A 41 6.84 -1.05 5.22
C GLU A 41 8.18 -0.87 4.52
N TYR A 42 8.20 -0.65 3.21
CA TYR A 42 9.42 -0.41 2.44
C TYR A 42 10.19 0.81 2.96
N PHE A 43 9.51 1.92 3.30
CA PHE A 43 10.16 3.09 3.89
C PHE A 43 10.75 2.78 5.28
N LYS A 44 10.03 2.00 6.10
CA LYS A 44 10.54 1.58 7.41
C LYS A 44 11.76 0.66 7.27
N GLU A 45 11.73 -0.27 6.33
CA GLU A 45 12.88 -1.11 6.00
C GLU A 45 14.05 -0.26 5.54
N LEU A 46 13.82 0.72 4.65
CA LEU A 46 14.88 1.64 4.20
C LEU A 46 15.51 2.41 5.37
N GLN A 47 14.69 2.91 6.30
CA GLN A 47 15.14 3.66 7.49
C GLN A 47 15.86 2.79 8.54
N THR A 48 15.54 1.49 8.60
CA THR A 48 16.12 0.55 9.58
C THR A 48 17.30 -0.24 9.01
N SER A 49 17.30 -0.45 7.70
CA SER A 49 18.45 -0.92 6.95
C SER A 49 19.53 0.13 7.17
N LYS A 50 20.68 -0.33 7.64
CA LYS A 50 21.83 0.48 8.01
C LYS A 50 22.48 1.03 6.73
N ALA A 51 21.73 1.71 5.87
CA ALA A 51 22.25 2.47 4.76
C ALA A 51 23.08 3.60 5.39
N GLU A 52 24.40 3.43 5.40
CA GLU A 52 25.40 4.44 5.82
C GLU A 52 25.36 5.70 4.93
N ASP A 53 24.35 5.84 4.06
CA ASP A 53 24.09 7.03 3.28
C ASP A 53 23.27 8.03 4.10
N SER A 54 23.97 9.04 4.63
CA SER A 54 23.37 10.17 5.38
C SER A 54 22.16 10.83 4.69
N CYS A 55 21.99 10.62 3.38
CA CYS A 55 20.88 11.21 2.65
C CYS A 55 19.54 10.58 3.04
N VAL A 56 19.50 9.28 3.34
CA VAL A 56 18.27 8.54 3.67
C VAL A 56 17.69 9.03 4.99
N GLU A 57 18.54 9.31 5.97
CA GLU A 57 18.16 9.93 7.25
C GLU A 57 17.50 11.30 7.06
N MET A 58 17.87 12.02 6.00
CA MET A 58 17.31 13.33 5.66
C MET A 58 16.03 13.23 4.82
N LEU A 59 15.55 12.04 4.48
CA LEU A 59 14.28 11.90 3.80
C LEU A 59 13.14 12.38 4.71
N PRO A 60 12.14 13.09 4.16
CA PRO A 60 10.96 13.43 4.92
C PRO A 60 10.26 12.15 5.38
N ARG A 61 9.72 12.17 6.61
CA ARG A 61 8.92 11.08 7.13
C ARG A 61 7.78 10.77 6.16
N LEU A 62 7.55 9.49 5.92
CA LEU A 62 6.47 9.01 5.07
C LEU A 62 5.55 8.09 5.89
N TYR A 63 4.51 8.69 6.45
CA TYR A 63 3.37 7.97 7.02
C TYR A 63 2.14 8.22 6.17
N LEU A 64 1.43 7.15 5.81
CA LEU A 64 0.31 7.19 4.90
C LEU A 64 -0.95 6.69 5.59
N ASP A 65 -1.98 7.53 5.61
CA ASP A 65 -3.34 7.13 5.94
C ASP A 65 -4.24 7.47 4.75
N ILE A 66 -4.75 6.45 4.06
CA ILE A 66 -5.62 6.61 2.90
C ILE A 66 -6.97 7.28 3.25
N HIS A 67 -7.32 7.31 4.54
CA HIS A 67 -8.52 7.97 5.05
C HIS A 67 -8.26 9.40 5.50
N ASN A 68 -7.03 9.90 5.42
CA ASN A 68 -6.69 11.27 5.73
C ASN A 68 -6.60 12.11 4.44
N TYR A 69 -7.32 13.22 4.38
CA TYR A 69 -7.34 14.11 3.21
C TYR A 69 -5.92 14.59 2.80
N CYS A 70 -5.04 14.81 3.77
CA CYS A 70 -3.71 15.37 3.55
C CYS A 70 -2.72 14.39 2.91
N VAL A 71 -3.07 13.10 2.79
CA VAL A 71 -2.20 12.06 2.23
C VAL A 71 -1.76 12.35 0.79
N LEU A 72 -2.62 13.00 0.01
CA LEU A 72 -2.30 13.39 -1.38
C LEU A 72 -1.21 14.46 -1.44
N ALA A 73 -1.21 15.40 -0.49
CA ALA A 73 -0.15 16.40 -0.36
C ALA A 73 1.15 15.73 0.09
N LYS A 74 1.06 14.87 1.11
CA LYS A 74 2.20 14.10 1.65
C LYS A 74 2.93 13.29 0.56
N LEU A 75 2.17 12.59 -0.28
CA LEU A 75 2.73 11.82 -1.42
C LEU A 75 3.42 12.74 -2.42
N ARG A 76 2.80 13.87 -2.78
CA ARG A 76 3.38 14.82 -3.75
C ARG A 76 4.68 15.41 -3.23
N GLU A 77 4.71 15.84 -1.97
CA GLU A 77 5.89 16.41 -1.32
C GLU A 77 7.03 15.40 -1.24
N PHE A 78 6.73 14.15 -0.86
CA PHE A 78 7.72 13.09 -0.81
C PHE A 78 8.32 12.78 -2.19
N VAL A 79 7.49 12.67 -3.23
CA VAL A 79 7.94 12.41 -4.60
C VAL A 79 8.77 13.59 -5.15
N ALA A 80 8.41 14.82 -4.80
CA ALA A 80 9.12 16.03 -5.22
C ALA A 80 10.42 16.29 -4.45
N TYR A 81 10.72 15.50 -3.41
CA TYR A 81 11.92 15.73 -2.58
C TYR A 81 13.21 15.50 -3.41
N PRO A 82 14.11 16.50 -3.54
CA PRO A 82 15.20 16.46 -4.53
C PRO A 82 16.42 15.64 -4.10
N ARG A 83 16.43 15.04 -2.90
CA ARG A 83 17.59 14.29 -2.39
C ARG A 83 17.44 12.79 -2.65
N CYS A 84 18.58 12.11 -2.55
CA CYS A 84 18.73 10.64 -2.68
C CYS A 84 18.30 10.04 -4.02
N GLU A 85 18.28 10.80 -5.11
CA GLU A 85 17.91 10.25 -6.43
C GLU A 85 18.83 9.14 -6.93
N ARG A 86 20.10 9.14 -6.46
CA ARG A 86 21.10 8.13 -6.81
C ARG A 86 20.95 6.82 -6.02
N VAL A 87 20.15 6.81 -4.95
CA VAL A 87 19.88 5.61 -4.16
C VAL A 87 18.72 4.86 -4.85
N PRO A 88 18.96 3.67 -5.42
CA PRO A 88 17.96 2.98 -6.23
C PRO A 88 16.70 2.63 -5.44
N GLU A 89 16.84 2.25 -4.18
CA GLU A 89 15.73 1.92 -3.28
C GLU A 89 14.83 3.15 -3.02
N VAL A 90 15.43 4.35 -2.90
CA VAL A 90 14.67 5.60 -2.76
C VAL A 90 13.92 5.93 -4.03
N SER A 91 14.54 5.73 -5.20
CA SER A 91 13.88 5.94 -6.49
C SER A 91 12.72 4.96 -6.68
N GLU A 92 12.88 3.69 -6.31
CA GLU A 92 11.79 2.71 -6.33
C GLU A 92 10.64 3.12 -5.42
N LEU A 93 10.96 3.55 -4.19
CA LEU A 93 9.97 4.03 -3.23
C LEU A 93 9.20 5.25 -3.75
N LYS A 94 9.88 6.21 -4.39
CA LYS A 94 9.23 7.38 -5.02
C LYS A 94 8.30 6.98 -6.15
N GLU A 95 8.66 5.98 -6.96
CA GLU A 95 7.79 5.49 -8.03
C GLU A 95 6.56 4.75 -7.49
N LYS A 96 6.69 3.96 -6.42
CA LYS A 96 5.53 3.40 -5.72
C LYS A 96 4.62 4.49 -5.17
N ALA A 97 5.18 5.53 -4.54
CA ALA A 97 4.42 6.69 -4.04
C ALA A 97 3.71 7.46 -5.16
N ARG A 98 4.37 7.67 -6.30
CA ARG A 98 3.78 8.27 -7.51
C ARG A 98 2.63 7.42 -8.06
N SER A 99 2.80 6.11 -8.07
CA SER A 99 1.77 5.15 -8.48
C SER A 99 0.55 5.23 -7.55
N LEU A 100 0.76 5.21 -6.23
CA LEU A 100 -0.31 5.36 -5.26
C LEU A 100 -1.07 6.68 -5.46
N TYR A 101 -0.36 7.80 -5.57
CA TYR A 101 -0.96 9.10 -5.85
C TYR A 101 -1.84 9.05 -7.11
N THR A 102 -1.32 8.49 -8.21
CA THR A 102 -2.04 8.35 -9.48
C THR A 102 -3.29 7.48 -9.35
N ILE A 103 -3.21 6.36 -8.63
CA ILE A 103 -4.36 5.48 -8.37
C ILE A 103 -5.42 6.24 -7.59
N MET A 104 -5.05 6.97 -6.55
CA MET A 104 -5.98 7.76 -5.75
C MET A 104 -6.69 8.82 -6.59
N ILE A 105 -5.96 9.63 -7.34
CA ILE A 105 -6.54 10.80 -8.03
C ILE A 105 -7.19 10.50 -9.38
N SER A 106 -6.87 9.35 -10.00
CA SER A 106 -7.38 8.97 -11.31
C SER A 106 -8.37 7.82 -11.21
N TYR A 107 -7.88 6.62 -10.92
CA TYR A 107 -8.65 5.38 -11.00
C TYR A 107 -9.68 5.27 -9.88
N CYS A 108 -9.28 5.61 -8.65
CA CYS A 108 -10.11 5.47 -7.46
C CYS A 108 -10.75 6.77 -6.99
N ARG A 109 -10.67 7.84 -7.80
CA ARG A 109 -11.09 9.19 -7.42
C ARG A 109 -12.50 9.28 -6.84
N ARG A 110 -13.44 8.48 -7.37
CA ARG A 110 -14.86 8.47 -6.94
C ARG A 110 -15.11 7.61 -5.71
N ASP A 111 -14.16 6.75 -5.37
CA ASP A 111 -14.26 5.78 -4.28
C ASP A 111 -13.42 6.20 -3.06
N LEU A 112 -12.73 7.35 -3.14
CA LEU A 112 -12.00 7.92 -2.02
C LEU A 112 -12.97 8.41 -0.95
N VAL A 113 -12.75 7.98 0.28
CA VAL A 113 -13.48 8.43 1.47
C VAL A 113 -12.46 8.90 2.49
N PHE A 114 -12.42 10.21 2.74
CA PHE A 114 -11.61 10.80 3.78
C PHE A 114 -12.42 10.95 5.07
N LEU A 115 -11.90 10.38 6.15
CA LEU A 115 -12.51 10.39 7.49
C LEU A 115 -11.96 11.53 8.36
N THR A 116 -10.78 12.06 8.02
CA THR A 116 -10.10 13.13 8.77
C THR A 116 -9.30 14.04 7.85
N ASP A 117 -9.07 15.27 8.30
CA ASP A 117 -8.22 16.29 7.69
C ASP A 117 -7.10 16.77 8.65
N ASP A 118 -6.87 16.06 9.75
CA ASP A 118 -5.76 16.33 10.66
C ASP A 118 -4.42 15.94 10.01
N CYS A 119 -3.81 16.88 9.28
CA CYS A 119 -2.52 16.66 8.65
C CYS A 119 -1.39 16.41 9.66
N ASN A 120 -1.52 16.88 10.92
CA ASN A 120 -0.47 16.71 11.92
C ASN A 120 -0.30 15.23 12.31
N ALA A 121 -1.37 14.44 12.20
CA ALA A 121 -1.32 12.99 12.39
C ALA A 121 -0.40 12.29 11.38
N LEU A 122 -0.19 12.87 10.18
CA LEU A 122 0.74 12.33 9.19
C LEU A 122 2.20 12.72 9.45
N GLU A 123 2.45 13.80 10.18
CA GLU A 123 3.80 14.21 10.59
C GLU A 123 4.26 13.51 11.87
N ASN A 124 3.30 13.29 12.78
CA ASN A 124 3.50 12.71 14.10
C ASN A 124 2.52 11.55 14.31
N PRO A 125 2.72 10.42 13.60
CA PRO A 125 1.83 9.27 13.74
C PRO A 125 1.93 8.71 15.16
N ILE A 126 0.76 8.56 15.80
CA ILE A 126 0.65 7.79 17.03
C ILE A 126 0.81 6.31 16.64
N PRO A 127 1.68 5.53 17.32
CA PRO A 127 1.78 4.10 17.05
C PRO A 127 0.39 3.45 17.14
N PRO A 128 0.02 2.55 16.20
CA PRO A 128 -1.23 1.84 16.32
C PRO A 128 -1.27 1.11 17.68
N PRO A 129 -2.44 1.00 18.32
CA PRO A 129 -2.60 0.14 19.48
C PRO A 129 -2.06 -1.25 19.13
N ILE A 130 -1.31 -1.86 20.05
CA ILE A 130 -0.86 -3.25 19.89
C ILE A 130 -2.12 -4.11 19.84
N GLU A 131 -2.55 -4.52 18.64
CA GLU A 131 -3.60 -5.53 18.51
C GLU A 131 -3.02 -6.85 19.06
N PRO A 132 -3.65 -7.45 20.09
CA PRO A 132 -3.24 -8.78 20.54
C PRO A 132 -3.53 -9.78 19.43
N SER A 133 -2.51 -10.57 19.08
CA SER A 133 -2.57 -11.70 18.14
C SER A 133 -3.62 -12.73 18.50
#